data_AF-A0A6N6S959-F1
#
_entry.id   AF-A0A6N6S959-F1
#
_cell.length_a   1.000
_cell.length_b   1.000
_cell.length_c   1.000
_cell.angle_alpha   90.00
_cell.angle_beta   90.00
_cell.angle_gamma   90.00
#
_symmetry.space_group_name_H-M   'P 1'
#
loop_
_entity.id
_entity.type
_entity.pdbx_description
1 polymer ?
#
loop_
_entity_poly.entity_id
_entity_poly.type
_entity_poly.pdbx_seq_one_letter_code
_entity_poly.pdbx_strand_id
1 'polypeptide(L)'
;MRTPQAISDQQQESLRSLLGQTKTKADSQRVQCLWLRAARNMNPADTAKAVGWSQSTVKIIQSRYLREGEKVLLGKGRGGKR
;
A
#
# COMPACT_ATOMS: atom_id res chain seq x y z
N MET A 1 15.38 2.72 -16.11
CA MET A 1 14.49 2.71 -14.93
C MET A 1 13.17 2.04 -15.33
N ARG A 2 12.67 1.04 -14.59
CA ARG A 2 11.38 0.41 -14.90
C ARG A 2 10.27 1.42 -14.58
N THR A 3 9.45 1.77 -15.55
CA THR A 3 8.29 2.65 -15.34
C THR A 3 7.39 2.01 -14.27
N PRO A 4 7.02 2.73 -13.21
CA PRO A 4 6.13 2.19 -12.19
C PRO A 4 4.83 1.75 -12.86
N GLN A 5 4.43 0.49 -12.67
CA GLN A 5 3.12 0.02 -13.15
C GLN A 5 2.04 0.88 -12.50
N ALA A 6 1.21 1.49 -13.34
CA ALA A 6 0.06 2.28 -12.93
C ALA A 6 -0.98 1.36 -12.29
N ILE A 7 -1.62 1.84 -11.23
CA ILE A 7 -2.76 1.18 -10.60
C ILE A 7 -3.99 1.60 -11.40
N SER A 8 -4.82 0.65 -11.84
CA SER A 8 -6.01 0.94 -12.64
C SER A 8 -7.13 1.57 -11.82
N ASP A 9 -8.10 2.20 -12.47
CA ASP A 9 -9.26 2.79 -11.80
C ASP A 9 -10.04 1.75 -10.99
N GLN A 10 -10.17 0.53 -11.51
CA GLN A 10 -10.79 -0.60 -10.81
C GLN A 10 -10.02 -0.95 -9.52
N GLN A 11 -8.68 -0.97 -9.57
CA GLN A 11 -7.87 -1.21 -8.37
C GLN A 11 -7.97 -0.06 -7.37
N GLN A 12 -8.13 1.18 -7.84
CA GLN A 12 -8.33 2.35 -6.97
C GLN A 12 -9.67 2.25 -6.23
N GLU A 13 -10.73 1.79 -6.89
CA GLU A 13 -12.03 1.56 -6.28
C GLU A 13 -12.00 0.42 -5.26
N SER A 14 -11.32 -0.70 -5.58
CA SER A 14 -11.09 -1.77 -4.60
C SER A 14 -10.32 -1.28 -3.38
N LEU A 15 -9.25 -0.48 -3.55
CA LEU A 15 -8.50 0.11 -2.43
C LEU A 15 -9.39 1.00 -1.55
N ARG A 16 -10.33 1.74 -2.15
CA ARG A 16 -11.29 2.56 -1.40
C ARG A 16 -12.25 1.69 -0.57
N SER A 17 -12.75 0.59 -1.13
CA SER A 17 -13.56 -0.38 -0.40
C SER A 17 -12.78 -1.03 0.74
N LEU A 18 -11.51 -1.39 0.49
CA LEU A 18 -10.62 -1.98 1.49
C LEU A 18 -10.34 -1.05 2.66
N LEU A 19 -10.21 0.27 2.44
CA LEU A 19 -10.05 1.25 3.52
C LEU A 19 -11.18 1.12 4.56
N GLY A 20 -12.42 0.97 4.10
CA GLY A 20 -13.59 0.78 4.98
C GLY A 20 -13.62 -0.56 5.72
N GLN A 21 -12.89 -1.57 5.24
CA GLN A 21 -12.82 -2.91 5.84
C GLN A 21 -11.61 -3.09 6.76
N THR A 22 -10.69 -2.11 6.81
CA THR A 22 -9.48 -2.20 7.64
C THR A 22 -9.82 -2.17 9.13
N LYS A 23 -9.26 -3.11 9.90
CA LYS A 23 -9.51 -3.24 11.35
C LYS A 23 -8.38 -2.71 12.21
N THR A 24 -7.19 -2.56 11.64
CA THR A 24 -6.00 -2.10 12.36
C THR A 24 -5.37 -0.92 11.65
N LYS A 25 -4.70 -0.05 12.42
CA LYS A 25 -3.92 1.07 11.87
C LYS A 25 -2.92 0.61 10.81
N ALA A 26 -2.27 -0.53 11.03
CA ALA A 26 -1.29 -1.07 10.11
C ALA A 26 -1.93 -1.46 8.77
N ASP A 27 -3.13 -2.04 8.78
CA ASP A 27 -3.87 -2.38 7.56
C ASP A 27 -4.28 -1.10 6.82
N SER A 28 -4.84 -0.12 7.54
CA SER A 28 -5.21 1.17 6.94
C SER A 28 -4.01 1.87 6.30
N GLN A 29 -2.84 1.87 6.96
CA GLN A 29 -1.61 2.43 6.40
C GLN A 29 -1.12 1.69 5.14
N ARG A 30 -1.29 0.35 5.05
CA ARG A 30 -0.92 -0.40 3.83
C ARG A 30 -1.79 0.00 2.65
N VAL A 31 -3.09 0.13 2.88
CA VAL A 31 -4.04 0.54 1.85
C VAL A 31 -3.79 2.01 1.44
N GLN A 32 -3.58 2.92 2.41
CA GLN A 32 -3.23 4.32 2.15
C GLN A 32 -1.93 4.46 1.33
N CYS A 33 -0.91 3.66 1.64
CA CYS A 33 0.36 3.64 0.91
C CYS A 33 0.16 3.35 -0.59
N LEU A 34 -0.73 2.40 -0.93
CA LEU A 34 -1.05 2.11 -2.33
C LEU A 34 -1.96 3.16 -2.95
N TRP A 35 -2.93 3.66 -2.19
CA TRP A 35 -3.84 4.69 -2.67
C TRP A 35 -3.10 5.98 -3.03
N LEU A 36 -2.13 6.41 -2.22
CA LEU A 36 -1.29 7.59 -2.51
C LEU A 36 -0.46 7.40 -3.79
N ARG A 37 -0.01 6.17 -4.05
CA ARG A 37 0.65 5.85 -5.32
C ARG A 37 -0.35 5.85 -6.49
N ALA A 38 -1.53 5.27 -6.32
CA ALA A 38 -2.55 5.16 -7.37
C ALA A 38 -3.12 6.53 -7.76
N ALA A 39 -3.65 7.26 -6.78
CA ALA A 39 -4.45 8.46 -7.00
C ALA A 39 -3.60 9.74 -7.16
N ARG A 40 -2.38 9.76 -6.59
CA ARG A 40 -1.52 10.97 -6.57
C ARG A 40 -0.18 10.77 -7.27
N ASN A 41 0.07 9.58 -7.84
CA ASN A 41 1.35 9.20 -8.47
C ASN A 41 2.56 9.54 -7.57
N MET A 42 2.39 9.49 -6.26
CA MET A 42 3.44 9.89 -5.31
C MET A 42 4.61 8.91 -5.39
N ASN A 43 5.82 9.47 -5.33
CA ASN A 43 7.01 8.64 -5.26
C ASN A 43 7.08 7.90 -3.89
N PRO A 44 7.88 6.83 -3.77
CA PRO A 44 7.97 6.07 -2.53
C PRO A 44 8.48 6.85 -1.32
N ALA A 45 9.28 7.91 -1.52
CA ALA A 45 9.84 8.70 -0.43
C ALA A 45 8.78 9.63 0.20
N ASP A 46 7.97 10.28 -0.63
CA ASP A 46 6.89 11.14 -0.15
C ASP A 46 5.74 10.32 0.42
N THR A 47 5.45 9.17 -0.19
CA THR A 47 4.49 8.21 0.37
C THR A 47 4.93 7.77 1.76
N ALA A 48 6.20 7.43 1.95
CA ALA A 48 6.77 7.03 3.22
C ALA A 48 6.60 8.09 4.32
N LYS A 49 6.86 9.37 3.99
CA LYS A 49 6.60 10.50 4.90
C LYS A 49 5.12 10.62 5.26
N ALA A 50 4.22 10.47 4.28
CA ALA A 50 2.78 10.61 4.48
C ALA A 50 2.17 9.51 5.36
N VAL A 51 2.60 8.25 5.20
CA VAL A 51 2.11 7.13 6.04
C VAL A 51 2.92 6.91 7.31
N GLY A 52 4.07 7.57 7.48
CA GLY A 52 4.95 7.44 8.64
C GLY A 52 5.78 6.15 8.65
N TRP A 53 6.22 5.68 7.48
CA TRP A 53 7.04 4.47 7.32
C TRP A 53 8.39 4.79 6.66
N SER A 54 9.28 3.79 6.62
CA SER A 54 10.48 3.88 5.80
C SER A 54 10.17 3.73 4.31
N GLN A 55 10.97 4.35 3.45
CA GLN A 55 10.88 4.19 2.00
C GLN A 55 11.03 2.72 1.57
N SER A 56 11.89 1.96 2.25
CA SER A 56 12.09 0.52 2.00
C SER A 56 10.81 -0.27 2.27
N THR A 57 10.12 0.01 3.37
CA THR A 57 8.84 -0.62 3.71
C THR A 57 7.79 -0.34 2.64
N VAL A 58 7.69 0.92 2.18
CA VAL A 58 6.78 1.31 1.10
C VAL A 58 7.06 0.52 -0.17
N LYS A 59 8.32 0.46 -0.61
CA LYS A 59 8.72 -0.29 -1.81
C LYS A 59 8.37 -1.78 -1.70
N ILE A 60 8.57 -2.39 -0.52
CA ILE A 60 8.24 -3.80 -0.29
C ILE A 60 6.72 -4.03 -0.38
N ILE A 61 5.92 -3.19 0.27
CA ILE A 61 4.44 -3.31 0.24
C ILE A 61 3.92 -3.15 -1.18
N GLN A 62 4.37 -2.11 -1.89
CA GLN A 62 3.97 -1.87 -3.27
C GLN A 62 4.37 -3.04 -4.19
N SER A 63 5.61 -3.54 -4.05
CA SER A 63 6.09 -4.68 -4.83
C SER A 63 5.31 -5.96 -4.56
N ARG A 64 4.98 -6.24 -3.28
CA ARG A 64 4.15 -7.39 -2.92
C ARG A 64 2.74 -7.27 -3.45
N TYR A 65 2.10 -6.10 -3.33
CA TYR A 65 0.77 -5.88 -3.89
C TYR A 65 0.73 -6.18 -5.39
N LEU A 66 1.75 -5.74 -6.15
CA LEU A 66 1.81 -6.04 -7.59
C LEU A 66 1.98 -7.54 -7.91
N ARG A 67 2.52 -8.34 -6.98
CA ARG A 67 2.72 -9.79 -7.15
C ARG A 67 1.55 -10.63 -6.62
N GLU A 68 0.97 -10.20 -5.52
CA GLU A 68 0.06 -10.99 -4.70
C GLU A 68 -1.36 -10.41 -4.65
N GLY A 69 -1.53 -9.15 -5.03
CA GLY A 69 -2.81 -8.44 -4.99
C GLY A 69 -3.21 -7.98 -3.59
N GLU A 70 -4.50 -7.76 -3.41
CA GLU A 70 -5.12 -7.14 -2.22
C GLU A 70 -4.94 -7.95 -0.93
N LYS A 71 -4.68 -9.26 -1.03
CA LYS A 71 -4.44 -10.15 0.11
C LYS A 71 -3.26 -9.74 0.99
N VAL A 72 -2.36 -8.90 0.49
CA VAL A 72 -1.21 -8.37 1.26
C VAL A 72 -1.62 -7.21 2.18
N LEU A 73 -2.76 -6.59 1.92
CA LEU A 73 -3.20 -5.36 2.59
C LEU A 73 -3.99 -5.65 3.84
N LEU A 74 -4.82 -6.69 3.79
CA LEU A 74 -5.63 -7.16 4.90
C LEU A 74 -5.03 -8.42 5.51
N GLY A 75 -4.82 -8.42 6.82
CA GLY A 75 -4.42 -9.62 7.55
C GLY A 75 -3.15 -9.45 8.35
N LYS A 76 -2.88 -10.47 9.19
CA LYS A 76 -1.82 -10.51 10.20
C LYS A 76 -0.54 -9.88 9.64
N GLY A 77 -0.27 -8.64 10.07
CA GLY A 77 1.02 -8.02 9.85
C GLY A 77 2.08 -9.05 10.20
N ARG A 78 3.12 -9.16 9.37
CA ARG A 78 4.29 -10.00 9.66
C ARG A 78 4.60 -9.77 11.14
N GLY A 79 4.33 -10.81 11.94
CA GLY A 79 4.39 -10.72 13.39
C GLY A 79 5.68 -10.03 13.76
N GLY A 80 5.59 -9.03 14.63
CA GLY A 80 6.76 -8.58 15.36
C GLY A 80 7.49 -9.82 15.83
N LYS A 81 8.74 -9.95 15.40
CA LYS A 81 9.64 -10.92 15.99
C LYS A 81 9.84 -10.41 17.42
N ARG A 82 9.17 -11.06 18.37
CA ARG A 82 9.18 -10.83 19.83
C ARG A 82 8.55 -9.53 20.31
#